data_AF-A0A9Q9BAK7-F1
#
_entry.id   AF-A0A9Q9BAK7-F1
#
_cell.length_a   1.000
_cell.length_b   1.000
_cell.length_c   1.000
_cell.angle_alpha   90.00
_cell.angle_beta   90.00
_cell.angle_gamma   90.00
#
_symmetry.space_group_name_H-M   'P 1'
#
loop_
_entity.id
_entity.type
_entity.pdbx_description
1 polymer ?
#
loop_
_entity_poly.entity_id
_entity_poly.type
_entity_poly.pdbx_seq_one_letter_code
_entity_poly.pdbx_strand_id
1 'polypeptide(L)'
;MIKYSFQNRTYKLIAFFFLFTCFSFFCFAQENSVQSLDSGKAKIFNLDECGSLFAEYYRNSSISDEDLKTLIDGINHLTGSLDKILVEDKKMRDIKKQNELLILYLEYAEILSTIYNYGGMNHQGKVIKKIDKNLKRFLKLSNLEGEVYLKYADYLYTKLPLPETKRFNTILTLPVLYRRALLKDKNNKTAFVKLSCWQIAAADETTSNFNSQIKATEEYIEELNDVDKFNAYIWYSIFYMKIYDTKKGWEHFYKAKNIFPNHPIVSLLHENYKKGILGGL
;
A
#
# COMPACT_ATOMS: atom_id res chain seq x y z
N MET A 1 -34.54 21.37 11.20
CA MET A 1 -33.76 20.32 11.90
C MET A 1 -32.95 19.55 10.86
N ILE A 2 -31.70 19.94 10.63
CA ILE A 2 -30.88 19.41 9.53
C ILE A 2 -30.16 18.15 10.04
N LYS A 3 -30.61 16.98 9.57
CA LYS A 3 -29.85 15.73 9.69
C LYS A 3 -28.69 15.78 8.70
N TYR A 4 -27.50 16.17 9.15
CA TYR A 4 -26.27 15.99 8.37
C TYR A 4 -25.97 14.49 8.29
N SER A 5 -26.25 13.87 7.14
CA SER A 5 -25.94 12.46 6.92
C SER A 5 -24.46 12.31 6.60
N PHE A 6 -23.72 11.73 7.55
CA PHE A 6 -22.35 11.23 7.34
C PHE A 6 -22.29 10.21 6.18
N GLN A 7 -23.43 9.60 5.84
CA GLN A 7 -23.58 8.64 4.73
C GLN A 7 -23.36 9.24 3.34
N ASN A 8 -23.78 10.48 3.05
CA ASN A 8 -23.71 11.02 1.67
C ASN A 8 -22.27 11.34 1.21
N ARG A 9 -21.34 11.65 2.12
CA ARG A 9 -19.93 11.89 1.77
C ARG A 9 -19.19 10.60 1.46
N THR A 10 -19.50 9.51 2.15
CA THR A 10 -18.90 8.19 1.92
C THR A 10 -19.28 7.67 0.52
N TYR A 11 -20.52 7.87 0.06
CA TYR A 11 -20.94 7.45 -1.28
C TYR A 11 -20.16 8.14 -2.41
N LYS A 12 -19.84 9.44 -2.29
CA LYS A 12 -18.98 10.14 -3.28
C LYS A 12 -17.53 9.63 -3.25
N LEU A 13 -17.01 9.36 -2.06
CA LEU A 13 -15.69 8.74 -1.83
C LEU A 13 -15.59 7.38 -2.56
N ILE A 14 -16.63 6.55 -2.41
CA ILE A 14 -16.69 5.21 -2.99
C ILE A 14 -16.91 5.31 -4.52
N ALA A 15 -17.77 6.22 -5.00
CA ALA A 15 -17.99 6.50 -6.43
C ALA A 15 -16.71 6.92 -7.18
N PHE A 16 -15.85 7.71 -6.54
CA PHE A 16 -14.58 8.14 -7.12
C PHE A 16 -13.52 7.03 -7.12
N PHE A 17 -13.48 6.17 -6.08
CA PHE A 17 -12.67 4.94 -6.07
C PHE A 17 -13.15 3.89 -7.09
N PHE A 18 -14.44 3.88 -7.45
CA PHE A 18 -14.98 2.99 -8.49
C PHE A 18 -14.40 3.30 -9.88
N LEU A 19 -14.09 4.56 -10.20
CA LEU A 19 -13.42 4.94 -11.46
C LEU A 19 -11.93 4.56 -11.48
N PHE A 20 -11.25 4.59 -10.33
CA PHE A 20 -9.81 4.33 -10.18
C PHE A 20 -9.37 2.88 -10.48
N THR A 21 -10.28 1.90 -10.52
CA THR A 21 -9.92 0.47 -10.56
C THR A 21 -10.39 -0.30 -11.80
N CYS A 22 -11.16 0.33 -12.69
CA CYS A 22 -11.69 -0.35 -13.89
C CYS A 22 -10.75 -0.34 -15.10
N PHE A 23 -9.60 0.37 -15.06
CA PHE A 23 -8.73 0.55 -16.24
C PHE A 23 -7.38 -0.19 -16.22
N SER A 24 -7.08 -1.01 -15.21
CA SER A 24 -5.82 -1.75 -15.11
C SER A 24 -5.89 -3.20 -15.63
N PHE A 25 -6.61 -3.45 -16.73
CA PHE A 25 -6.63 -4.77 -17.37
C PHE A 25 -5.77 -4.78 -18.62
N PHE A 26 -4.48 -5.09 -18.47
CA PHE A 26 -3.69 -5.73 -19.53
C PHE A 26 -2.78 -6.77 -18.88
N CYS A 27 -3.30 -7.99 -18.76
CA CYS A 27 -2.49 -9.16 -18.43
C CYS A 27 -1.87 -9.71 -19.73
N PHE A 28 -0.53 -9.70 -19.83
CA PHE A 28 0.16 -10.70 -20.64
C PHE A 28 0.46 -11.89 -19.73
N ALA A 29 -0.30 -12.97 -19.90
CA ALA A 29 0.00 -14.25 -19.28
C ALA A 29 1.05 -14.97 -20.13
N GLN A 30 2.24 -15.18 -19.57
CA GLN A 30 3.20 -16.15 -20.12
C GLN A 30 3.27 -17.31 -19.13
N GLU A 31 2.76 -18.46 -19.57
CA GLU A 31 2.82 -19.73 -18.85
C GLU A 31 4.27 -20.17 -18.73
N ASN A 32 4.73 -20.44 -17.50
CA ASN A 32 5.82 -21.38 -17.27
C ASN A 32 5.60 -22.10 -15.94
N SER A 33 5.76 -23.43 -16.00
CA SER A 33 5.66 -24.33 -14.86
C SER A 33 6.93 -24.25 -14.01
N VAL A 34 6.79 -24.22 -12.68
CA VAL A 34 7.93 -24.30 -11.77
C VAL A 34 7.81 -25.55 -10.91
N GLN A 35 8.82 -26.42 -11.06
CA GLN A 35 9.08 -27.61 -10.26
C GLN A 35 9.62 -27.26 -8.86
N SER A 36 9.48 -28.23 -7.96
CA SER A 36 9.69 -28.13 -6.52
C SER A 36 11.15 -28.26 -6.04
N LEU A 37 11.36 -27.69 -4.85
CA LEU A 37 12.36 -28.01 -3.79
C LEU A 37 13.85 -27.69 -4.03
N ASP A 38 14.50 -27.02 -3.06
CA ASP A 38 15.39 -27.70 -2.09
C ASP A 38 15.74 -26.76 -0.92
N SER A 39 15.91 -27.30 0.30
CA SER A 39 16.05 -26.54 1.55
C SER A 39 17.50 -26.40 2.04
N GLY A 40 18.21 -25.37 1.57
CA GLY A 40 19.27 -24.70 2.34
C GLY A 40 18.67 -23.72 3.35
N LYS A 41 19.44 -23.20 4.32
CA LYS A 41 19.00 -22.10 5.20
C LYS A 41 18.38 -21.01 4.32
N ALA A 42 17.05 -20.83 4.41
CA ALA A 42 16.34 -19.90 3.55
C ALA A 42 16.94 -18.51 3.74
N LYS A 43 17.42 -17.90 2.66
CA LYS A 43 17.82 -16.50 2.66
C LYS A 43 16.59 -15.68 3.06
N ILE A 44 16.75 -14.76 4.01
CA ILE A 44 15.69 -13.87 4.46
C ILE A 44 16.18 -12.45 4.21
N PHE A 45 15.47 -11.73 3.35
CA PHE A 45 15.63 -10.31 3.14
C PHE A 45 15.32 -9.56 4.43
N ASN A 46 16.17 -8.59 4.75
CA ASN A 46 15.87 -7.57 5.74
C ASN A 46 14.96 -6.47 5.14
N LEU A 47 14.60 -5.46 5.94
CA LEU A 47 13.70 -4.39 5.52
C LEU A 47 14.26 -3.54 4.37
N ASP A 48 15.55 -3.25 4.37
CA ASP A 48 16.20 -2.45 3.32
C ASP A 48 16.28 -3.23 2.00
N GLU A 49 16.54 -4.54 2.08
CA GLU A 49 16.51 -5.44 0.92
C GLU A 49 15.09 -5.56 0.35
N CYS A 50 14.06 -5.67 1.20
CA CYS A 50 12.66 -5.63 0.77
C CYS A 50 12.32 -4.31 0.07
N GLY A 51 12.70 -3.17 0.65
CA GLY A 51 12.47 -1.85 0.06
C GLY A 51 13.16 -1.68 -1.29
N SER A 52 14.40 -2.16 -1.40
CA SER A 52 15.18 -2.12 -2.66
C SER A 52 14.53 -2.97 -3.75
N LEU A 53 14.16 -4.21 -3.40
CA LEU A 53 13.46 -5.13 -4.30
C LEU A 53 12.13 -4.55 -4.78
N PHE A 54 11.37 -3.92 -3.89
CA PHE A 54 10.08 -3.34 -4.24
C PHE A 54 10.22 -2.11 -5.16
N ALA A 55 11.21 -1.26 -4.89
CA ALA A 55 11.53 -0.13 -5.77
C ALA A 55 11.99 -0.60 -7.16
N GLU A 56 12.76 -1.69 -7.25
CA GLU A 56 13.13 -2.30 -8.52
C GLU A 56 11.91 -2.84 -9.28
N TYR A 57 10.99 -3.51 -8.58
CA TYR A 57 9.73 -3.95 -9.18
C TYR A 57 8.92 -2.76 -9.71
N TYR A 58 8.86 -1.63 -8.99
CA TYR A 58 8.21 -0.41 -9.47
C TYR A 58 8.85 0.16 -10.75
N ARG A 59 10.16 0.02 -10.92
CA ARG A 59 10.90 0.47 -12.11
C ARG A 59 10.67 -0.43 -13.31
N ASN A 60 10.74 -1.75 -13.10
CA ASN A 60 10.88 -2.73 -14.17
C ASN A 60 9.61 -3.57 -14.40
N SER A 61 8.66 -3.52 -13.48
CA SER A 61 7.44 -4.36 -13.48
C SER A 61 7.74 -5.87 -13.57
N SER A 62 8.93 -6.27 -13.10
CA SER A 62 9.42 -7.64 -13.14
C SER A 62 10.19 -7.98 -11.87
N ILE A 63 10.24 -9.26 -11.54
CA ILE A 63 11.01 -9.83 -10.44
C ILE A 63 11.68 -11.11 -10.95
N SER A 64 12.89 -11.40 -10.46
CA SER A 64 13.57 -12.64 -10.82
C SER A 64 12.91 -13.86 -10.15
N ASP A 65 13.03 -15.04 -10.78
CA ASP A 65 12.52 -16.29 -10.19
C ASP A 65 13.20 -16.62 -8.85
N GLU A 66 14.48 -16.25 -8.70
CA GLU A 66 15.25 -16.46 -7.47
C GLU A 66 14.76 -15.56 -6.33
N ASP A 67 14.49 -14.28 -6.61
CA ASP A 67 13.96 -13.36 -5.61
C ASP A 67 12.52 -13.72 -5.23
N LEU A 68 11.70 -14.12 -6.20
CA LEU A 68 10.35 -14.60 -5.94
C LEU A 68 10.36 -15.85 -5.06
N LYS A 69 11.24 -16.81 -5.35
CA LYS A 69 11.45 -18.00 -4.51
C LYS A 69 11.89 -17.60 -3.10
N THR A 70 12.84 -16.68 -2.98
CA THR A 70 13.33 -16.16 -1.70
C THR A 70 12.22 -15.51 -0.88
N LEU A 71 11.32 -14.75 -1.52
CA LEU A 71 10.14 -14.18 -0.87
C LEU A 71 9.19 -15.26 -0.34
N ILE A 72 8.91 -16.29 -1.14
CA ILE A 72 8.00 -17.39 -0.76
C ILE A 72 8.58 -18.24 0.37
N ASP A 73 9.87 -18.54 0.32
CA ASP A 73 10.54 -19.30 1.38
C ASP A 73 10.64 -18.48 2.66
N GLY A 74 10.96 -17.19 2.53
CA GLY A 74 11.01 -16.25 3.66
C GLY A 74 9.67 -16.07 4.35
N ILE A 75 8.55 -15.88 3.62
CA ILE A 75 7.22 -15.75 4.23
C ILE A 75 6.81 -17.03 4.99
N ASN A 76 7.22 -18.21 4.51
CA ASN A 76 7.00 -19.47 5.22
C ASN A 76 7.86 -19.57 6.49
N HIS A 77 9.12 -19.17 6.43
CA HIS A 77 10.00 -19.13 7.60
C HIS A 77 9.49 -18.14 8.66
N LEU A 78 9.09 -16.94 8.25
CA LEU A 78 8.52 -15.92 9.14
C LEU A 78 7.20 -16.39 9.76
N THR A 79 6.36 -17.12 9.01
CA THR A 79 5.15 -17.77 9.56
C THR A 79 5.53 -18.68 10.73
N GLY A 80 6.51 -19.57 10.55
CA GLY A 80 6.94 -20.50 11.61
C GLY A 80 7.54 -19.78 12.81
N SER A 81 8.28 -18.69 12.58
CA SER A 81 8.87 -17.87 13.66
C SER A 81 7.82 -17.13 14.48
N LEU A 82 6.83 -16.53 13.82
CA LEU A 82 5.69 -15.88 14.47
C LEU A 82 4.82 -16.90 15.24
N ASP A 83 4.58 -18.08 14.66
CA ASP A 83 3.80 -19.12 15.34
C ASP A 83 4.46 -19.58 16.65
N LYS A 84 5.79 -19.72 16.67
CA LYS A 84 6.53 -20.07 17.92
C LYS A 84 6.28 -19.03 19.02
N ILE A 85 6.43 -17.75 18.71
CA ILE A 85 6.21 -16.66 19.69
C ILE A 85 4.74 -16.60 20.13
N LEU A 86 3.80 -16.80 19.20
CA LEU A 86 2.37 -16.68 19.52
C LEU A 86 1.80 -17.85 20.31
N VAL A 87 2.52 -18.97 20.43
CA VAL A 87 2.17 -20.11 21.31
C VAL A 87 2.62 -19.86 22.75
N GLU A 88 3.62 -19.01 22.98
CA GLU A 88 4.08 -18.66 24.32
C GLU A 88 2.97 -17.96 25.13
N ASP A 89 3.05 -18.09 26.46
CA ASP A 89 2.17 -17.37 27.38
C ASP A 89 2.24 -15.86 27.09
N LYS A 90 1.08 -15.21 26.98
CA LYS A 90 0.99 -13.79 26.64
C LYS A 90 1.85 -12.88 27.52
N LYS A 91 2.06 -13.24 28.79
CA LYS A 91 2.88 -12.45 29.73
C LYS A 91 4.39 -12.61 29.51
N MET A 92 4.80 -13.69 28.85
CA MET A 92 6.21 -14.03 28.63
C MET A 92 6.69 -13.70 27.21
N ARG A 93 5.78 -13.28 26.32
CA ARG A 93 6.11 -12.97 24.93
C ARG A 93 7.05 -11.78 24.83
N ASP A 94 8.07 -11.94 24.01
CA ASP A 94 8.88 -10.83 23.52
C ASP A 94 8.06 -10.01 22.51
N ILE A 95 7.34 -9.00 23.02
CA ILE A 95 6.48 -8.13 22.22
C ILE A 95 7.29 -7.36 21.17
N LYS A 96 8.51 -6.95 21.49
CA LYS A 96 9.37 -6.21 20.56
C LYS A 96 9.71 -7.08 19.37
N LYS A 97 10.27 -8.27 19.62
CA LYS A 97 10.61 -9.24 18.57
C LYS A 97 9.40 -9.69 17.76
N GLN A 98 8.24 -9.86 18.40
CA GLN A 98 6.99 -10.18 17.72
C GLN A 98 6.59 -9.08 16.72
N ASN A 99 6.70 -7.79 17.11
CA ASN A 99 6.39 -6.67 16.21
C ASN A 99 7.43 -6.55 15.10
N GLU A 100 8.73 -6.71 15.38
CA GLU A 100 9.79 -6.72 14.36
C GLU A 100 9.54 -7.80 13.29
N LEU A 101 9.22 -9.03 13.71
CA LEU A 101 8.89 -10.12 12.78
C LEU A 101 7.59 -9.86 12.01
N LEU A 102 6.60 -9.23 12.64
CA LEU A 102 5.32 -8.94 12.00
C LEU A 102 5.45 -7.80 10.98
N ILE A 103 6.29 -6.80 11.24
CA ILE A 103 6.67 -5.75 10.28
C ILE A 103 7.30 -6.39 9.04
N LEU A 104 8.32 -7.22 9.23
CA LEU A 104 8.99 -7.88 8.10
C LEU A 104 8.05 -8.83 7.34
N TYR A 105 7.17 -9.54 8.06
CA TYR A 105 6.15 -10.37 7.43
C TYR A 105 5.21 -9.55 6.53
N LEU A 106 4.81 -8.36 6.98
CA LEU A 106 3.92 -7.46 6.24
C LEU A 106 4.59 -6.90 4.98
N GLU A 107 5.88 -6.58 5.02
CA GLU A 107 6.67 -6.17 3.85
C GLU A 107 6.68 -7.26 2.77
N TYR A 108 7.01 -8.49 3.16
CA TYR A 108 6.95 -9.64 2.25
C TYR A 108 5.54 -9.83 1.68
N ALA A 109 4.52 -9.70 2.53
CA ALA A 109 3.13 -9.88 2.14
C ALA A 109 2.68 -8.80 1.14
N GLU A 110 3.12 -7.54 1.32
CA GLU A 110 2.85 -6.43 0.42
C GLU A 110 3.45 -6.68 -0.97
N ILE A 111 4.74 -7.02 -1.01
CA ILE A 111 5.46 -7.29 -2.26
C ILE A 111 4.78 -8.44 -3.02
N LEU A 112 4.56 -9.59 -2.36
CA LEU A 112 3.93 -10.76 -2.97
C LEU A 112 2.49 -10.46 -3.43
N SER A 113 1.71 -9.74 -2.63
CA SER A 113 0.34 -9.37 -3.00
C SER A 113 0.33 -8.43 -4.20
N THR A 114 1.25 -7.46 -4.25
CA THR A 114 1.41 -6.55 -5.39
C THR A 114 1.75 -7.33 -6.66
N ILE A 115 2.80 -8.16 -6.64
CA ILE A 115 3.21 -8.98 -7.78
C ILE A 115 2.05 -9.86 -8.27
N TYR A 116 1.31 -10.49 -7.35
CA TYR A 116 0.14 -11.30 -7.69
C TYR A 116 -0.95 -10.48 -8.40
N ASN A 117 -1.29 -9.30 -7.89
CA ASN A 117 -2.36 -8.47 -8.44
C ASN A 117 -2.03 -7.91 -9.83
N TYR A 118 -0.74 -7.68 -10.11
CA TYR A 118 -0.26 -7.24 -11.42
C TYR A 118 0.08 -8.40 -12.36
N GLY A 119 -0.24 -9.64 -11.99
CA GLY A 119 -0.17 -10.80 -12.87
C GLY A 119 1.15 -11.57 -12.84
N GLY A 120 2.14 -11.14 -12.05
CA GLY A 120 3.47 -11.74 -12.01
C GLY A 120 3.55 -13.10 -11.32
N MET A 121 2.49 -13.56 -10.65
CA MET A 121 2.44 -14.87 -9.97
C MET A 121 1.03 -15.51 -9.98
N ASN A 122 0.33 -15.46 -11.12
CA ASN A 122 -1.08 -15.90 -11.26
C ASN A 122 -1.38 -17.31 -10.71
N HIS A 123 -0.45 -18.26 -10.85
CA HIS A 123 -0.62 -19.64 -10.38
C HIS A 123 -0.48 -19.81 -8.85
N GLN A 124 -0.04 -18.77 -8.14
CA GLN A 124 0.26 -18.81 -6.73
C GLN A 124 -0.85 -18.23 -5.83
N GLY A 125 -2.09 -18.16 -6.31
CA GLY A 125 -3.23 -17.65 -5.51
C GLY A 125 -3.45 -18.38 -4.17
N LYS A 126 -2.98 -19.63 -4.04
CA LYS A 126 -2.97 -20.36 -2.75
C LYS A 126 -2.04 -19.71 -1.71
N VAL A 127 -0.89 -19.18 -2.14
CA VAL A 127 0.07 -18.49 -1.27
C VAL A 127 -0.58 -17.23 -0.70
N ILE A 128 -1.19 -16.39 -1.54
CA ILE A 128 -1.88 -15.16 -1.11
C ILE A 128 -3.02 -15.46 -0.12
N LYS A 129 -3.84 -16.49 -0.39
CA LYS A 129 -4.90 -16.92 0.54
C LYS A 129 -4.35 -17.36 1.90
N LYS A 130 -3.20 -18.04 1.92
CA LYS A 130 -2.52 -18.45 3.16
C LYS A 130 -2.01 -17.24 3.93
N ILE A 131 -1.41 -16.27 3.25
CA ILE A 131 -0.96 -14.99 3.83
C ILE A 131 -2.15 -14.24 4.45
N ASP A 132 -3.27 -14.08 3.73
CA ASP A 132 -4.49 -13.42 4.24
C ASP A 132 -4.98 -14.07 5.54
N LYS A 133 -4.99 -15.42 5.60
CA LYS A 133 -5.42 -16.18 6.77
C LYS A 133 -4.45 -15.99 7.94
N ASN A 134 -3.16 -16.05 7.67
CA ASN A 134 -2.11 -15.92 8.69
C ASN A 134 -2.10 -14.51 9.28
N LEU A 135 -2.16 -13.46 8.45
CA LEU A 135 -2.21 -12.07 8.91
C LEU A 135 -3.40 -11.81 9.84
N LYS A 136 -4.61 -12.27 9.46
CA LYS A 136 -5.79 -12.13 10.33
C LYS A 136 -5.57 -12.76 11.70
N ARG A 137 -4.93 -13.93 11.75
CA ARG A 137 -4.60 -14.61 13.00
C ARG A 137 -3.53 -13.84 13.79
N PHE A 138 -2.42 -13.47 13.14
CA PHE A 138 -1.30 -12.79 13.78
C PHE A 138 -1.72 -11.44 14.37
N LEU A 139 -2.42 -10.61 13.59
CA LEU A 139 -2.90 -9.30 14.06
C LEU A 139 -3.89 -9.41 15.22
N LYS A 140 -4.71 -10.47 15.27
CA LYS A 140 -5.66 -10.71 16.37
C LYS A 140 -4.97 -11.15 17.66
N LEU A 141 -3.88 -11.90 17.56
CA LEU A 141 -3.20 -12.51 18.71
C LEU A 141 -2.07 -11.65 19.28
N SER A 142 -1.68 -10.59 18.56
CA SER A 142 -0.52 -9.76 18.85
C SER A 142 -0.89 -8.46 19.56
N ASN A 143 -0.03 -7.98 20.45
CA ASN A 143 -0.05 -6.59 20.89
C ASN A 143 0.73 -5.73 19.89
N LEU A 144 0.06 -4.77 19.26
CA LEU A 144 0.55 -4.10 18.05
C LEU A 144 1.11 -2.71 18.36
N GLU A 145 2.29 -2.43 17.80
CA GLU A 145 2.91 -1.10 17.76
C GLU A 145 2.41 -0.28 16.56
N GLY A 146 2.73 1.03 16.56
CA GLY A 146 2.28 1.96 15.53
C GLY A 146 2.70 1.54 14.12
N GLU A 147 3.95 1.12 13.97
CA GLU A 147 4.53 0.71 12.69
C GLU A 147 3.82 -0.51 12.07
N VAL A 148 3.36 -1.46 12.90
CA VAL A 148 2.59 -2.61 12.39
C VAL A 148 1.25 -2.16 11.79
N TYR A 149 0.58 -1.17 12.37
CA TYR A 149 -0.64 -0.63 11.79
C TYR A 149 -0.38 0.03 10.43
N LEU A 150 0.75 0.73 10.30
CA LEU A 150 1.17 1.39 9.07
C LEU A 150 1.43 0.35 7.96
N LYS A 151 2.29 -0.64 8.23
CA LYS A 151 2.60 -1.72 7.27
C LYS A 151 1.40 -2.59 6.93
N TYR A 152 0.47 -2.77 7.87
CA TYR A 152 -0.77 -3.46 7.57
C TYR A 152 -1.68 -2.65 6.65
N ALA A 153 -1.67 -1.31 6.76
CA ALA A 153 -2.38 -0.46 5.83
C ALA A 153 -1.78 -0.56 4.42
N ASP A 154 -0.46 -0.59 4.29
CA ASP A 154 0.25 -0.77 3.02
C ASP A 154 -0.14 -2.09 2.33
N TYR A 155 -0.10 -3.19 3.10
CA TYR A 155 -0.60 -4.47 2.63
C TYR A 155 -2.08 -4.42 2.16
N LEU A 156 -2.94 -3.77 2.94
CA LEU A 156 -4.36 -3.62 2.60
C LEU A 156 -4.57 -2.76 1.35
N TYR A 157 -3.69 -1.80 1.07
CA TYR A 157 -3.74 -0.98 -0.13
C TYR A 157 -3.65 -1.85 -1.40
N THR A 158 -2.80 -2.89 -1.37
CA THR A 158 -2.71 -3.88 -2.46
C THR A 158 -4.04 -4.59 -2.73
N LYS A 159 -4.99 -4.61 -1.79
CA LYS A 159 -6.29 -5.29 -1.95
C LYS A 159 -7.34 -4.41 -2.61
N LEU A 160 -7.10 -3.12 -2.80
CA LEU A 160 -8.06 -2.20 -3.41
C LEU A 160 -8.46 -2.58 -4.86
N PRO A 161 -7.54 -3.06 -5.73
CA PRO A 161 -7.90 -3.48 -7.08
C PRO A 161 -8.83 -4.69 -7.13
N LEU A 162 -8.94 -5.50 -6.07
CA LEU A 162 -9.74 -6.72 -6.04
C LEU A 162 -11.27 -6.44 -6.17
N PRO A 163 -12.08 -7.46 -6.54
CA PRO A 163 -13.52 -7.30 -6.71
C PRO A 163 -14.25 -6.68 -5.51
N GLU A 164 -15.35 -5.99 -5.81
CA GLU A 164 -16.07 -5.05 -4.93
C GLU A 164 -16.43 -5.62 -3.56
N THR A 165 -16.76 -6.91 -3.47
CA THR A 165 -17.21 -7.58 -2.23
C THR A 165 -16.19 -7.54 -1.10
N LYS A 166 -14.90 -7.35 -1.41
CA LYS A 166 -13.82 -7.21 -0.42
C LYS A 166 -13.31 -5.76 -0.28
N ARG A 167 -13.62 -4.89 -1.24
CA ARG A 167 -13.03 -3.55 -1.39
C ARG A 167 -13.56 -2.54 -0.37
N PHE A 168 -14.86 -2.54 -0.12
CA PHE A 168 -15.50 -1.57 0.78
C PHE A 168 -14.94 -1.63 2.21
N ASN A 169 -14.75 -2.83 2.74
CA ASN A 169 -14.18 -3.02 4.08
C ASN A 169 -12.73 -2.49 4.15
N THR A 170 -11.94 -2.71 3.10
CA THR A 170 -10.57 -2.19 3.00
C THR A 170 -10.56 -0.66 3.02
N ILE A 171 -11.41 -0.03 2.20
CA ILE A 171 -11.56 1.44 2.12
C ILE A 171 -11.86 2.03 3.50
N LEU A 172 -12.77 1.45 4.27
CA LEU A 172 -13.10 1.96 5.60
C LEU A 172 -11.99 1.69 6.64
N THR A 173 -11.19 0.64 6.45
CA THR A 173 -10.17 0.21 7.41
C THR A 173 -8.89 1.06 7.32
N LEU A 174 -8.45 1.43 6.12
CA LEU A 174 -7.21 2.20 5.91
C LEU A 174 -7.08 3.46 6.78
N PRO A 175 -8.04 4.41 6.79
CA PRO A 175 -7.92 5.61 7.60
C PRO A 175 -8.03 5.34 9.11
N VAL A 176 -8.54 4.18 9.53
CA VAL A 176 -8.51 3.76 10.94
C VAL A 176 -7.11 3.30 11.32
N LEU A 177 -6.43 2.56 10.45
CA LEU A 177 -5.07 2.08 10.68
C LEU A 177 -4.06 3.22 10.77
N TYR A 178 -4.09 4.19 9.83
CA TYR A 178 -3.21 5.36 9.91
C TYR A 178 -3.43 6.17 11.19
N ARG A 179 -4.69 6.37 11.61
CA ARG A 179 -4.98 7.04 12.89
C ARG A 179 -4.49 6.24 14.09
N ARG A 180 -4.56 4.90 14.06
CA ARG A 180 -3.99 4.06 15.13
C ARG A 180 -2.47 4.15 15.20
N ALA A 181 -1.79 4.21 14.06
CA ALA A 181 -0.36 4.50 14.01
C ALA A 181 -0.05 5.85 14.66
N LEU A 182 -0.79 6.90 14.29
CA LEU A 182 -0.64 8.25 14.87
C LEU A 182 -1.01 8.36 16.36
N LEU A 183 -1.92 7.51 16.85
CA LEU A 183 -2.22 7.43 18.29
C LEU A 183 -1.08 6.81 19.09
N LYS A 184 -0.30 5.92 18.48
CA LYS A 184 0.88 5.28 19.09
C LYS A 184 2.12 6.16 18.96
N ASP A 185 2.28 6.82 17.83
CA ASP A 185 3.35 7.77 17.54
C ASP A 185 2.79 9.00 16.83
N LYS A 186 2.61 10.07 17.60
CA LYS A 186 2.00 11.33 17.12
C LYS A 186 2.87 12.07 16.12
N ASN A 187 4.15 11.71 15.99
CA ASN A 187 5.09 12.37 15.09
C ASN A 187 5.42 11.51 13.87
N ASN A 188 4.69 10.41 13.66
CA ASN A 188 4.90 9.52 12.52
C ASN A 188 4.49 10.22 11.21
N LYS A 189 5.48 10.83 10.55
CA LYS A 189 5.34 11.59 9.31
C LYS A 189 4.78 10.74 8.17
N THR A 190 5.23 9.49 8.03
CA THR A 190 4.73 8.56 7.02
C THR A 190 3.23 8.31 7.18
N ALA A 191 2.77 8.05 8.40
CA ALA A 191 1.36 7.84 8.69
C ALA A 191 0.52 9.11 8.41
N PHE A 192 1.07 10.30 8.68
CA PHE A 192 0.41 11.56 8.31
C PHE A 192 0.27 11.71 6.80
N VAL A 193 1.34 11.53 6.03
CA VAL A 193 1.31 11.66 4.58
C VAL A 193 0.33 10.64 3.98
N LYS A 194 0.41 9.37 4.39
CA LYS A 194 -0.50 8.32 3.89
C LYS A 194 -1.97 8.58 4.24
N LEU A 195 -2.25 9.14 5.42
CA LEU A 195 -3.61 9.58 5.79
C LEU A 195 -4.08 10.74 4.90
N SER A 196 -3.22 11.72 4.62
CA SER A 196 -3.53 12.83 3.72
C SER A 196 -3.75 12.34 2.28
N CYS A 197 -2.91 11.45 1.77
CA CYS A 197 -3.11 10.78 0.47
C CYS A 197 -4.47 10.08 0.40
N TRP A 198 -4.86 9.39 1.47
CA TRP A 198 -6.18 8.78 1.56
C TRP A 198 -7.33 9.81 1.49
N GLN A 199 -7.16 10.96 2.15
CA GLN A 199 -8.17 12.04 2.15
C GLN A 199 -8.29 12.73 0.78
N ILE A 200 -7.23 12.77 -0.03
CA ILE A 200 -7.24 13.39 -1.37
C ILE A 200 -8.33 12.80 -2.27
N ALA A 201 -8.63 11.50 -2.16
CA ALA A 201 -9.71 10.88 -2.92
C ALA A 201 -11.06 11.57 -2.68
N ALA A 202 -11.32 12.00 -1.44
CA ALA A 202 -12.53 12.67 -1.00
C ALA A 202 -12.49 14.20 -1.13
N ALA A 203 -11.29 14.77 -1.26
CA ALA A 203 -11.08 16.20 -1.25
C ALA A 203 -11.45 16.82 -2.60
N ASP A 204 -12.02 18.02 -2.51
CA ASP A 204 -12.29 18.95 -3.59
C ASP A 204 -12.04 20.40 -3.09
N GLU A 205 -12.24 21.40 -3.96
CA GLU A 205 -12.05 22.82 -3.65
C GLU A 205 -12.87 23.31 -2.46
N THR A 206 -13.98 22.63 -2.12
CA THR A 206 -14.89 22.99 -1.04
C THR A 206 -14.53 22.37 0.31
N THR A 207 -13.61 21.39 0.34
CA THR A 207 -13.21 20.67 1.56
C THR A 207 -12.07 21.33 2.34
N SER A 208 -12.27 22.58 2.77
CA SER A 208 -11.23 23.43 3.40
C SER A 208 -10.43 22.76 4.54
N ASN A 209 -11.08 22.00 5.41
CA ASN A 209 -10.41 21.30 6.52
C ASN A 209 -9.43 20.22 6.03
N PHE A 210 -9.84 19.43 5.04
CA PHE A 210 -8.95 18.42 4.44
C PHE A 210 -7.85 19.09 3.63
N ASN A 211 -8.17 20.14 2.86
CA ASN A 211 -7.19 20.86 2.05
C ASN A 211 -6.06 21.45 2.90
N SER A 212 -6.39 21.99 4.09
CA SER A 212 -5.40 22.55 5.01
C SER A 212 -4.48 21.45 5.57
N GLN A 213 -5.05 20.32 5.98
CA GLN A 213 -4.27 19.18 6.47
C GLN A 213 -3.37 18.58 5.38
N ILE A 214 -3.92 18.35 4.18
CA ILE A 214 -3.17 17.81 3.04
C ILE A 214 -1.97 18.70 2.71
N LYS A 215 -2.17 20.02 2.61
CA LYS A 215 -1.08 20.98 2.35
C LYS A 215 -0.03 20.98 3.46
N ALA A 216 -0.43 20.88 4.73
CA ALA A 216 0.50 20.86 5.86
C ALA A 216 1.42 19.64 5.85
N THR A 217 0.95 18.50 5.33
CA THR A 217 1.75 17.26 5.28
C THR A 217 2.66 17.16 4.05
N GLU A 218 2.61 18.11 3.12
CA GLU A 218 3.43 18.13 1.89
C GLU A 218 4.92 18.13 2.19
N GLU A 219 5.34 18.85 3.24
CA GLU A 219 6.76 18.97 3.61
C GLU A 219 7.41 17.64 4.01
N TYR A 220 6.61 16.67 4.45
CA TYR A 220 7.09 15.36 4.90
C TYR A 220 7.28 14.35 3.76
N ILE A 221 6.84 14.65 2.54
CA ILE A 221 6.95 13.73 1.40
C ILE A 221 8.42 13.40 1.08
N GLU A 222 9.33 14.37 1.25
CA GLU A 222 10.74 14.18 0.94
C GLU A 222 11.46 13.21 1.88
N GLU A 223 10.89 12.93 3.05
CA GLU A 223 11.45 12.00 4.04
C GLU A 223 11.02 10.54 3.82
N LEU A 224 10.14 10.30 2.84
CA LEU A 224 9.65 8.96 2.52
C LEU A 224 10.64 8.17 1.65
N ASN A 225 10.56 6.84 1.70
CA ASN A 225 11.25 5.97 0.74
C ASN A 225 10.74 6.21 -0.70
N ASP A 226 11.51 5.77 -1.71
CA ASP A 226 11.20 6.04 -3.11
C ASP A 226 9.76 5.66 -3.53
N VAL A 227 9.27 4.50 -3.07
CA VAL A 227 7.93 4.00 -3.41
C VAL A 227 6.84 4.88 -2.79
N ASP A 228 6.95 5.16 -1.50
CA ASP A 228 6.01 6.00 -0.77
C ASP A 228 6.05 7.46 -1.26
N LYS A 229 7.25 7.98 -1.56
CA LYS A 229 7.47 9.31 -2.13
C LYS A 229 6.83 9.43 -3.50
N PHE A 230 7.03 8.44 -4.37
CA PHE A 230 6.38 8.38 -5.68
C PHE A 230 4.86 8.37 -5.56
N ASN A 231 4.31 7.47 -4.74
CA ASN A 231 2.87 7.35 -4.53
C ASN A 231 2.28 8.65 -3.96
N ALA A 232 2.96 9.29 -3.00
CA ALA A 232 2.56 10.58 -2.45
C ALA A 232 2.56 11.66 -3.52
N TYR A 233 3.61 11.77 -4.35
CA TYR A 233 3.66 12.75 -5.42
C TYR A 233 2.54 12.59 -6.46
N ILE A 234 2.18 11.35 -6.82
CA ILE A 234 1.01 11.10 -7.67
C ILE A 234 -0.28 11.63 -7.02
N TRP A 235 -0.51 11.31 -5.75
CA TRP A 235 -1.71 11.78 -5.05
C TRP A 235 -1.76 13.31 -4.92
N TYR A 236 -0.65 13.95 -4.55
CA TYR A 236 -0.59 15.40 -4.41
C TYR A 236 -0.72 16.12 -5.76
N SER A 237 -0.19 15.53 -6.83
CA SER A 237 -0.46 15.99 -8.19
C SER A 237 -1.97 16.04 -8.46
N ILE A 238 -2.68 14.94 -8.18
CA ILE A 238 -4.14 14.85 -8.34
C ILE A 238 -4.86 15.88 -7.47
N PHE A 239 -4.45 16.03 -6.21
CA PHE A 239 -5.03 17.01 -5.30
C PHE A 239 -4.94 18.43 -5.85
N TYR A 240 -3.76 18.85 -6.27
CA TYR A 240 -3.55 20.20 -6.78
C TYR A 240 -4.30 20.45 -8.09
N MET A 241 -4.40 19.44 -8.96
CA MET A 241 -5.26 19.52 -10.15
C MET A 241 -6.74 19.68 -9.78
N LYS A 242 -7.24 18.95 -8.77
CA LYS A 242 -8.65 19.05 -8.32
C LYS A 242 -9.02 20.43 -7.80
N ILE A 243 -8.09 21.11 -7.12
CA ILE A 243 -8.32 22.46 -6.60
C ILE A 243 -7.87 23.56 -7.58
N TYR A 244 -7.65 23.21 -8.84
CA TYR A 244 -7.27 24.10 -9.94
C TYR A 244 -5.92 24.82 -9.77
N ASP A 245 -5.03 24.33 -8.91
CA ASP A 245 -3.63 24.75 -8.85
C ASP A 245 -2.79 23.89 -9.80
N THR A 246 -2.97 24.14 -11.10
CA THR A 246 -2.35 23.33 -12.15
C THR A 246 -0.82 23.40 -12.12
N LYS A 247 -0.25 24.53 -11.69
CA LYS A 247 1.20 24.71 -11.55
C LYS A 247 1.76 23.72 -10.53
N LYS A 248 1.20 23.67 -9.31
CA LYS A 248 1.63 22.70 -8.31
C LYS A 248 1.28 21.26 -8.69
N GLY A 249 0.16 21.06 -9.38
CA GLY A 249 -0.21 19.74 -9.92
C GLY A 249 0.88 19.19 -10.83
N TRP A 250 1.31 19.96 -11.83
CA TRP A 250 2.41 19.57 -12.71
C TRP A 250 3.74 19.43 -11.98
N GLU A 251 4.04 20.29 -11.00
CA GLU A 251 5.26 20.17 -10.19
C GLU A 251 5.35 18.79 -9.51
N HIS A 252 4.29 18.37 -8.81
CA HIS A 252 4.25 17.08 -8.13
C HIS A 252 4.25 15.91 -9.13
N PHE A 253 3.54 16.05 -10.27
CA PHE A 253 3.60 15.08 -11.35
C PHE A 253 5.03 14.83 -11.83
N TYR A 254 5.81 15.90 -12.08
CA TYR A 254 7.19 15.76 -12.54
C TYR A 254 8.11 15.19 -11.45
N LYS A 255 7.88 15.51 -10.17
CA LYS A 255 8.59 14.86 -9.06
C LYS A 255 8.34 13.34 -9.04
N ALA A 256 7.09 12.90 -9.19
CA ALA A 256 6.78 11.47 -9.31
C ALA A 256 7.44 10.83 -10.54
N LYS A 257 7.30 11.47 -11.71
CA LYS A 257 7.89 11.00 -12.97
C LYS A 257 9.41 10.82 -12.89
N ASN A 258 10.10 11.69 -12.16
CA ASN A 258 11.56 11.58 -12.02
C ASN A 258 11.99 10.39 -11.16
N ILE A 259 11.13 9.89 -10.26
CA ILE A 259 11.43 8.71 -9.43
C ILE A 259 11.25 7.43 -10.26
N PHE A 260 10.09 7.25 -10.89
CA PHE A 260 9.78 6.08 -11.72
C PHE A 260 9.18 6.52 -13.07
N PRO A 261 10.02 6.89 -14.05
CA PRO A 261 9.56 7.50 -15.31
C PRO A 261 8.72 6.58 -16.18
N ASN A 262 8.95 5.27 -16.07
CA ASN A 262 8.30 4.24 -16.89
C ASN A 262 7.07 3.63 -16.19
N HIS A 263 6.74 4.07 -14.97
CA HIS A 263 5.60 3.52 -14.26
C HIS A 263 4.29 3.83 -15.02
N PRO A 264 3.40 2.87 -15.31
CA PRO A 264 2.24 3.06 -16.17
C PRO A 264 1.33 4.24 -15.78
N ILE A 265 1.20 4.49 -14.47
CA ILE A 265 0.41 5.61 -13.94
C ILE A 265 0.89 6.98 -14.44
N VAL A 266 2.20 7.14 -14.70
CA VAL A 266 2.78 8.41 -15.15
C VAL A 266 2.25 8.76 -16.53
N SER A 267 2.27 7.79 -17.46
CA SER A 267 1.73 7.97 -18.81
C SER A 267 0.23 8.22 -18.79
N LEU A 268 -0.51 7.44 -18.00
CA LEU A 268 -1.97 7.61 -17.86
C LEU A 268 -2.34 9.01 -17.35
N LEU A 269 -1.72 9.43 -16.25
CA LEU A 269 -2.01 10.70 -15.60
C LEU A 269 -1.63 11.89 -16.49
N HIS A 270 -0.50 11.80 -17.20
CA HIS A 270 -0.07 12.83 -18.16
C HIS A 270 -1.11 13.06 -19.26
N GLU A 271 -1.62 11.98 -19.85
CA GLU A 271 -2.63 12.05 -20.91
C GLU A 271 -3.98 12.53 -20.38
N ASN A 272 -4.36 12.15 -19.17
CA ASN A 272 -5.56 12.68 -18.52
C ASN A 272 -5.47 14.20 -18.30
N TYR A 273 -4.36 14.70 -17.77
CA TYR A 273 -4.17 16.13 -17.54
C TYR A 273 -4.16 16.93 -18.84
N LYS A 274 -3.52 16.43 -19.91
CA LYS A 274 -3.59 17.07 -21.24
C LYS A 274 -5.01 17.17 -21.78
N LYS A 275 -5.87 16.19 -21.46
CA LYS A 275 -7.30 16.17 -21.84
C LYS A 275 -8.19 16.98 -20.90
N GLY A 276 -7.62 17.66 -19.89
CA GLY A 276 -8.38 18.43 -18.90
C GLY A 276 -9.10 17.57 -17.86
N ILE A 277 -8.71 16.30 -17.70
CA ILE A 277 -9.25 15.41 -16.67
C ILE A 277 -8.46 15.63 -15.37
N LEU A 278 -8.87 16.64 -14.59
CA LEU A 278 -8.11 17.20 -13.45
C LEU A 278 -8.40 16.53 -12.09
N GLY A 279 -8.65 15.23 -12.11
CA GLY A 279 -8.98 14.48 -10.91
C GLY A 279 -9.26 13.01 -11.18
N GLY A 280 -9.70 12.67 -12.38
CA GLY A 280 -9.79 11.28 -12.83
C GLY A 280 -8.42 10.69 -13.13
N LEU A 281 -8.18 9.50 -12.61
CA LEU A 281 -7.25 8.54 -13.20
C LEU A 281 -8.02 7.63 -14.14
#